data_AF-A0A9D1I823-F1
#
_entry.id   AF-A0A9D1I823-F1
#
_cell.length_a   1.000
_cell.length_b   1.000
_cell.length_c   1.000
_cell.angle_alpha   90.00
_cell.angle_beta   90.00
_cell.angle_gamma   90.00
#
_symmetry.space_group_name_H-M   'P 1'
#
loop_
_entity.id
_entity.type
_entity.pdbx_description
1 polymer ?
#
loop_
_entity_poly.entity_id
_entity_poly.type
_entity_poly.pdbx_seq_one_letter_code
_entity_poly.pdbx_strand_id
1 'polypeptide(L)' 'MRNVKLVIEFDGTGYSGWMRQGKKPGISTVQSVLEDAVEKLTGERVTIIGCSRTDAGVHAL' A
#
# COMPACT_ATOMS: atom_id res chain seq x y z
N MET A 1 17.24 -8.15 -10.77
CA MET A 1 16.30 -7.51 -9.83
C MET A 1 16.32 -8.26 -8.52
N ARG A 2 16.40 -7.54 -7.39
CA ARG A 2 16.37 -8.14 -6.05
C ARG A 2 14.92 -8.13 -5.56
N ASN A 3 14.40 -9.29 -5.17
CA ASN A 3 13.08 -9.39 -4.53
C ASN A 3 13.24 -9.28 -3.02
N VAL A 4 12.40 -8.47 -2.39
CA VAL A 4 12.38 -8.26 -0.93
C VAL A 4 10.99 -8.57 -0.42
N LYS A 5 10.90 -9.43 0.60
CA LYS A 5 9.65 -9.69 1.31
C LYS A 5 9.49 -8.67 2.43
N LEU A 6 8.35 -8.00 2.47
CA LEU A 6 7.93 -7.15 3.58
C LEU A 6 6.83 -7.85 4.38
N VAL A 7 6.88 -7.73 5.70
CA VAL A 7 5.76 -8.02 6.61
C VAL A 7 5.36 -6.68 7.18
N ILE A 8 4.08 -6.36 7.14
CA ILE A 8 3.56 -5.04 7.49
C ILE A 8 2.32 -5.16 8.36
N GLU A 9 2.16 -4.19 9.24
CA GLU A 9 0.99 -3.97 10.07
C GLU A 9 0.38 -2.62 9.68
N PHE A 10 -0.95 -2.51 9.69
CA PHE A 10 -1.62 -1.23 9.48
C PHE A 10 -3.00 -1.18 10.11
N ASP A 11 -3.37 0.03 10.57
CA ASP A 11 -4.74 0.39 10.91
C ASP A 11 -5.50 0.83 9.65
N GLY A 12 -6.49 0.05 9.24
CA GLY A 12 -7.31 0.29 8.05
C GLY A 12 -8.27 1.47 8.13
N THR A 13 -8.49 2.08 9.31
CA THR A 13 -9.55 3.10 9.54
C THR A 13 -9.51 4.27 8.55
N GLY A 14 -8.30 4.73 8.18
CA GLY A 14 -8.09 5.85 7.26
C GLY A 14 -7.94 5.46 5.78
N TYR A 15 -8.07 4.17 5.45
CA TYR A 15 -7.76 3.64 4.13
C TYR A 15 -8.99 3.07 3.42
N SER A 16 -9.06 3.32 2.11
CA SER A 16 -10.04 2.73 1.19
C SER A 16 -9.68 1.29 0.79
N GLY A 17 -9.03 0.56 1.69
CA GLY A 17 -8.58 -0.83 1.51
C GLY A 17 -7.14 -0.94 1.03
N TRP A 18 -6.75 -2.18 0.71
CA TRP A 18 -5.39 -2.52 0.28
C TRP A 18 -5.05 -1.96 -1.09
N MET A 19 -5.84 -2.31 -2.10
CA MET A 19 -5.48 -2.16 -3.50
C MET A 19 -5.65 -0.72 -3.97
N ARG A 20 -4.68 -0.20 -4.73
CA ARG A 20 -4.77 1.14 -5.33
C ARG A 20 -6.02 1.26 -6.21
N GLN A 21 -6.84 2.29 -5.98
CA GLN A 21 -8.07 2.57 -6.72
C GLN A 21 -7.97 3.89 -7.50
N GLY A 22 -7.42 3.84 -8.71
CA GLY A 22 -7.35 5.01 -9.61
C GLY A 22 -6.62 6.23 -9.01
N LYS A 23 -6.74 7.39 -9.67
CA LYS A 23 -6.18 8.68 -9.21
C LYS A 23 -7.30 9.66 -8.85
N LYS A 24 -8.22 9.27 -7.98
CA LYS A 24 -9.22 10.21 -7.45
C LYS A 24 -8.64 10.92 -6.21
N PRO A 25 -8.72 12.26 -6.12
CA PRO A 25 -8.33 12.97 -4.91
C PRO A 25 -9.07 12.42 -3.68
N GLY A 26 -8.36 12.30 -2.56
CA GLY A 26 -8.93 11.84 -1.29
C GLY A 26 -9.03 10.33 -1.10
N ILE A 27 -8.68 9.51 -2.11
CA ILE A 27 -8.60 8.05 -1.94
C ILE A 27 -7.19 7.68 -1.49
N SER A 28 -7.06 7.22 -0.25
CA SER A 28 -5.81 6.68 0.30
C SER A 28 -5.95 5.16 0.43
N THR A 29 -5.01 4.42 -0.16
CA THR A 29 -4.96 2.95 -0.05
C THR A 29 -3.64 2.52 0.55
N VAL A 30 -3.60 1.36 1.18
CA VAL A 30 -2.36 0.88 1.82
C VAL A 30 -1.27 0.68 0.77
N GLN A 31 -1.61 0.08 -0.39
CA GLN A 31 -0.65 -0.12 -1.48
C GLN A 31 -0.06 1.19 -2.00
N SER A 32 -0.89 2.22 -2.25
CA SER A 32 -0.39 3.51 -2.74
C SER A 32 0.55 4.17 -1.74
N VAL A 33 0.22 4.16 -0.44
CA VAL A 33 1.06 4.76 0.59
C VAL A 33 2.40 4.04 0.73
N LEU A 34 2.42 2.70 0.66
CA LEU A 34 3.67 1.95 0.69
C LEU A 34 4.55 2.22 -0.53
N GLU A 35 3.96 2.28 -1.73
CA GLU A 35 4.71 2.54 -2.97
C GLU A 35 5.26 3.98 -2.99
N ASP A 36 4.49 4.96 -2.50
CA ASP A 36 4.95 6.34 -2.34
C ASP A 36 6.07 6.44 -1.29
N ALA A 37 5.99 5.68 -0.19
CA ALA A 37 7.03 5.61 0.82
C ALA A 37 8.33 4.97 0.30
N VAL A 38 8.22 3.90 -0.50
CA VAL A 38 9.38 3.27 -1.15
C VAL A 38 10.03 4.24 -2.13
N GLU A 39 9.25 4.90 -2.99
CA GLU A 39 9.79 5.90 -3.93
C GLU A 39 10.47 7.05 -3.19
N LYS A 40 9.89 7.53 -2.08
CA LYS A 40 10.51 8.57 -1.25
C LYS A 40 11.84 8.12 -0.63
N LEU A 41 11.97 6.84 -0.30
CA LEU A 41 13.17 6.28 0.32
C LEU A 41 14.28 5.95 -0.70
N THR A 42 13.91 5.43 -1.87
CA THR A 42 14.87 4.87 -2.85
C THR A 42 15.02 5.72 -4.11
N GLY A 43 14.08 6.63 -4.39
CA GLY A 43 13.97 7.33 -5.66
C GLY A 43 13.36 6.50 -6.80
N GLU A 44 12.95 5.25 -6.54
CA GLU A 44 12.43 4.35 -7.56
C GLU A 44 10.93 4.10 -7.38
N ARG A 45 10.15 4.31 -8.46
CA ARG A 45 8.74 3.91 -8.50
C ARG A 45 8.62 2.42 -8.73
N VAL A 46 8.13 1.68 -7.74
CA VAL A 46 7.90 0.25 -7.81
C VAL A 46 6.42 -0.10 -7.66
N THR A 47 6.04 -1.30 -8.10
CA THR A 47 4.72 -1.89 -7.83
C THR A 47 4.88 -2.95 -6.74
N ILE A 48 4.13 -2.82 -5.65
CA ILE A 48 4.11 -3.80 -4.57
C ILE A 48 3.03 -4.85 -4.86
N ILE A 49 3.42 -6.12 -4.76
CA ILE A 49 2.51 -7.26 -4.89
C ILE A 49 2.10 -7.71 -3.48
N GLY A 50 0.82 -7.55 -3.14
CA GLY A 50 0.26 -8.00 -1.86
C GLY A 50 -0.02 -9.51 -1.82
N CYS A 51 0.00 -10.10 -0.62
CA CYS A 51 -0.40 -11.50 -0.41
C CYS A 51 -1.93 -11.69 -0.46
N SER A 52 -2.68 -10.67 -0.05
CA SER A 52 -4.13 -10.62 -0.05
C SER A 52 -4.61 -9.19 -0.27
N ARG A 53 -5.93 -9.01 -0.43
CA ARG A 53 -6.57 -7.70 -0.43
C ARG A 53 -7.41 -7.57 0.82
N THR A 54 -7.46 -6.36 1.36
CA THR A 54 -8.38 -5.96 2.42
C THR A 54 -9.35 -4.92 1.90
N ASP A 55 -10.59 -4.95 2.41
CA ASP A 55 -11.59 -3.91 2.15
C ASP A 55 -11.29 -2.66 2.98
N ALA A 56 -12.00 -1.56 2.69
CA ALA A 56 -11.87 -0.32 3.45
C ALA A 56 -12.15 -0.53 4.94
N GLY A 57 -11.33 0.07 5.81
CA GLY A 57 -11.45 -0.05 7.25
C GLY A 57 -10.86 -1.33 7.86
N VAL A 58 -10.49 -2.35 7.08
CA VAL A 58 -9.94 -3.61 7.59
C VAL A 58 -8.45 -3.46 7.95
N HIS A 59 -8.05 -3.99 9.10
CA HIS A 59 -6.69 -3.93 9.64
C HIS A 59 -5.87 -5.19 9.31
N ALA A 60 -4.54 -5.12 9.46
CA ALA A 60 -3.64 -6.27 9.36
C ALA A 60 -2.50 -6.17 10.40
N LEU A 61 -2.04 -7.34 10.87
CA LEU A 61 -0.92 -7.55 11.81
C LEU A 61 0.22 -8.32 11.12
#